data_AF-A0A514WQ26-F1
#
_entry.id   AF-A0A514WQ26-F1
#
_cell.length_a   1.000
_cell.length_b   1.000
_cell.length_c   1.000
_cell.angle_alpha   90.00
_cell.angle_beta   90.00
_cell.angle_gamma   90.00
#
_symmetry.space_group_name_H-M   'P 1'
#
loop_
_entity.id
_entity.type
_entity.pdbx_description
1 polymer ?
#
loop_
_entity_poly.entity_id
_entity_poly.type
_entity_poly.pdbx_seq_one_letter_code
_entity_poly.pdbx_strand_id
1 'polypeptide(L)'
;MATQKMNIGPVPYDEACAQLGSTPDFAEVARAECRAYRAALIAHYGCPPEGAELSIIGSPHDFGTYYEVYVVYDAEISAALDYALIVELGLARWEEADFPAPFTYGDRSSIVERHFESTTQLVAAVIAKFDAAGPEKGEARERLAQTWPDAAAIAASPANTTD
;
A
#
# COMPACT_ATOMS: atom_id res chain seq x y z
N MET A 1 14.12 11.43 -21.07
CA MET A 1 12.72 11.16 -21.44
C MET A 1 11.83 11.88 -20.45
N ALA A 2 10.59 12.23 -20.81
CA ALA A 2 9.71 13.04 -19.97
C ALA A 2 8.83 12.11 -19.12
N THR A 3 9.11 12.05 -17.83
CA THR A 3 8.34 11.24 -16.88
C THR A 3 7.03 11.94 -16.53
N GLN A 4 5.93 11.20 -16.58
CA GLN A 4 4.58 11.64 -16.19
C GLN A 4 4.21 11.04 -14.84
N LYS A 5 3.15 11.57 -14.21
CA LYS A 5 2.60 10.99 -12.97
C LYS A 5 1.07 11.03 -12.97
N MET A 6 0.46 10.00 -12.43
CA MET A 6 -0.98 9.92 -12.18
C MET A 6 -1.23 9.65 -10.69
N ASN A 7 -2.24 10.30 -10.13
CA ASN A 7 -2.64 10.14 -8.73
C ASN A 7 -3.53 8.89 -8.60
N ILE A 8 -3.30 8.09 -7.56
CA ILE A 8 -4.12 6.92 -7.22
C ILE A 8 -4.92 7.14 -5.92
N GLY A 9 -4.40 7.98 -5.03
CA GLY A 9 -5.00 8.30 -3.73
C GLY A 9 -4.21 7.73 -2.54
N PRO A 10 -4.62 8.05 -1.29
CA PRO A 10 -3.90 7.64 -0.08
C PRO A 10 -4.22 6.21 0.39
N VAL A 11 -5.41 5.71 0.04
CA VAL A 11 -5.98 4.40 0.40
C VAL A 11 -6.96 3.95 -0.72
N PRO A 12 -7.53 2.73 -0.69
CA PRO A 12 -8.63 2.36 -1.58
C PRO A 12 -9.81 3.36 -1.52
N TYR A 13 -10.45 3.66 -2.66
CA TYR A 13 -11.32 4.85 -2.76
C TYR A 13 -12.64 4.76 -1.99
N ASP A 14 -13.09 3.57 -1.57
CA ASP A 14 -14.27 3.38 -0.70
C ASP A 14 -13.89 3.20 0.79
N GLU A 15 -12.62 3.44 1.16
CA GLU A 15 -12.12 3.30 2.52
C GLU A 15 -11.95 4.64 3.24
N ALA A 16 -12.07 4.61 4.57
CA ALA A 16 -11.74 5.76 5.39
C ALA A 16 -10.21 5.98 5.43
N CYS A 17 -9.80 7.25 5.48
CA CYS A 17 -8.38 7.64 5.54
C CYS A 17 -8.11 8.78 6.51
N ALA A 18 -6.82 9.01 6.76
CA ALA A 18 -6.36 10.12 7.56
C ALA A 18 -6.88 11.46 7.02
N GLN A 19 -7.39 12.31 7.91
CA GLN A 19 -7.93 13.62 7.59
C GLN A 19 -7.05 14.71 8.18
N LEU A 20 -6.52 15.58 7.33
CA LEU A 20 -5.67 16.70 7.76
C LEU A 20 -6.47 17.61 8.72
N GLY A 21 -5.87 17.91 9.87
CA GLY A 21 -6.50 18.73 10.91
C GLY A 21 -7.48 17.98 11.83
N SER A 22 -7.78 16.70 11.56
CA SER A 22 -8.61 15.86 12.45
C SER A 22 -7.84 14.66 13.01
N THR A 23 -7.03 14.01 12.18
CA THR A 23 -6.26 12.82 12.55
C THR A 23 -5.02 13.19 13.37
N PRO A 24 -4.87 12.67 14.60
CA PRO A 24 -3.63 12.80 15.38
C PRO A 24 -2.44 12.24 14.60
N ASP A 25 -1.29 12.93 14.69
CA ASP A 25 -0.07 12.53 13.99
C ASP A 25 -0.27 12.29 12.47
N PHE A 26 -1.16 13.06 11.85
CA PHE A 26 -1.61 12.93 10.46
C PHE A 26 -0.50 12.54 9.47
N ALA A 27 0.64 13.25 9.49
CA ALA A 27 1.71 13.02 8.53
C ALA A 27 2.39 11.64 8.66
N GLU A 28 2.34 11.03 9.84
CA GLU A 28 2.83 9.68 10.06
C GLU A 28 1.78 8.66 9.62
N VAL A 29 0.53 8.83 10.05
CA VAL A 29 -0.61 7.96 9.69
C VAL A 29 -0.81 7.92 8.17
N ALA A 30 -0.93 9.08 7.52
CA ALA A 30 -1.17 9.18 6.07
C ALA A 30 -0.04 8.53 5.25
N ARG A 31 1.22 8.63 5.71
CA ARG A 31 2.33 7.93 5.04
C ARG A 31 2.30 6.43 5.29
N ALA A 32 1.93 5.98 6.49
CA ALA A 32 1.78 4.57 6.78
C ALA A 32 0.66 3.94 5.94
N GLU A 33 -0.46 4.64 5.76
CA GLU A 33 -1.53 4.29 4.82
C GLU A 33 -1.02 4.16 3.39
N CYS A 34 -0.36 5.19 2.86
CA CYS A 34 0.17 5.16 1.50
C CYS A 34 1.18 4.01 1.28
N ARG A 35 1.98 3.67 2.29
CA ARG A 35 2.92 2.52 2.23
C ARG A 35 2.18 1.20 2.20
N ALA A 36 1.13 1.04 3.01
CA ALA A 36 0.27 -0.13 2.99
C ALA A 36 -0.48 -0.25 1.65
N TYR A 37 -1.00 0.86 1.13
CA TYR A 37 -1.73 0.89 -0.13
C TYR A 37 -0.82 0.55 -1.32
N ARG A 38 0.42 1.06 -1.34
CA ARG A 38 1.44 0.64 -2.32
C ARG A 38 1.67 -0.88 -2.30
N ALA A 39 1.69 -1.50 -1.11
CA ALA A 39 1.85 -2.96 -1.01
C ALA A 39 0.61 -3.72 -1.52
N ALA A 40 -0.59 -3.23 -1.22
CA ALA A 40 -1.84 -3.78 -1.75
C ALA A 40 -1.90 -3.68 -3.28
N LEU A 41 -1.53 -2.53 -3.87
CA LEU A 41 -1.46 -2.33 -5.31
C LEU A 41 -0.47 -3.30 -5.98
N ILE A 42 0.70 -3.52 -5.38
CA ILE A 42 1.69 -4.48 -5.89
C ILE A 42 1.18 -5.93 -5.80
N ALA A 43 0.48 -6.28 -4.72
CA ALA A 43 -0.12 -7.61 -4.58
C ALA A 43 -1.19 -7.85 -5.65
N HIS A 44 -2.05 -6.86 -5.91
CA HIS A 44 -3.17 -6.95 -6.85
C HIS A 44 -2.74 -6.81 -8.32
N TYR A 45 -2.09 -5.70 -8.68
CA TYR A 45 -1.74 -5.36 -10.07
C TYR A 45 -0.36 -5.85 -10.52
N GLY A 46 0.51 -6.26 -9.58
CA GLY A 46 1.88 -6.64 -9.89
C GLY A 46 2.91 -5.54 -9.59
N CYS A 47 4.20 -5.93 -9.60
CA CYS A 47 5.31 -5.00 -9.46
C CYS A 47 5.36 -4.04 -10.67
N PRO A 48 5.71 -2.75 -10.46
CA PRO A 48 5.91 -1.83 -11.56
C PRO A 48 6.97 -2.36 -12.54
N PRO A 49 6.69 -2.35 -13.87
CA PRO A 49 7.69 -2.72 -14.88
C PRO A 49 8.77 -1.63 -15.03
N GLU A 50 9.78 -1.92 -15.85
CA GLU A 50 10.76 -0.90 -16.24
C GLU A 50 10.06 0.35 -16.79
N GLY A 51 10.51 1.51 -16.31
CA GLY A 51 9.92 2.80 -16.68
C GLY A 51 8.69 3.21 -15.85
N ALA A 52 8.24 2.39 -14.90
CA ALA A 52 7.18 2.75 -13.95
C ALA A 52 7.62 2.59 -12.49
N GLU A 53 7.06 3.41 -11.60
CA GLU A 53 7.27 3.34 -10.15
C GLU A 53 6.00 3.75 -9.41
N LEU A 54 5.69 3.05 -8.31
CA LEU A 54 4.72 3.53 -7.33
C LEU A 54 5.43 4.34 -6.24
N SER A 55 5.17 5.64 -6.21
CA SER A 55 5.82 6.60 -5.31
C SER A 55 4.81 7.28 -4.39
N ILE A 56 5.24 7.64 -3.19
CA ILE A 56 4.41 8.42 -2.24
C ILE A 56 4.84 9.88 -2.36
N ILE A 57 3.93 10.74 -2.82
CA ILE A 57 4.23 12.15 -3.06
C ILE A 57 3.52 13.01 -2.02
N GLY A 58 4.28 13.93 -1.43
CA GLY A 58 3.76 14.95 -0.53
C GLY A 58 3.35 16.21 -1.29
N SER A 59 2.10 16.64 -1.12
CA SER A 59 1.56 17.87 -1.70
C SER A 59 1.35 18.92 -0.60
N PRO A 60 2.22 19.94 -0.51
CA PRO A 60 2.10 20.97 0.52
C PRO A 60 0.87 21.85 0.28
N HIS A 61 0.13 22.12 1.35
CA HIS A 61 -1.01 23.02 1.39
C HIS A 61 -0.90 23.93 2.63
N ASP A 62 -1.71 24.98 2.69
CA ASP A 62 -1.71 25.96 3.78
C ASP A 62 -1.96 25.36 5.19
N PHE A 63 -2.52 24.15 5.26
CA PHE A 63 -2.87 23.48 6.52
C PHE A 63 -1.98 22.27 6.84
N GLY A 64 -0.95 22.01 6.02
CA GLY A 64 -0.07 20.85 6.12
C GLY A 64 0.18 20.19 4.77
N THR A 65 0.88 19.06 4.77
CA THR A 65 1.24 18.32 3.56
C THR A 65 0.42 17.05 3.45
N TYR A 66 -0.41 16.93 2.41
CA TYR A 66 -1.10 15.68 2.08
C TYR A 66 -0.13 14.67 1.48
N TYR A 67 -0.37 13.38 1.68
CA TYR A 67 0.41 12.30 1.09
C TYR A 67 -0.52 11.37 0.33
N GLU A 68 -0.13 11.01 -0.88
CA GLU A 68 -0.90 10.09 -1.72
C GLU A 68 0.05 9.18 -2.50
N VAL A 69 -0.46 8.05 -2.96
CA VAL A 69 0.24 7.18 -3.88
C VAL A 69 0.06 7.71 -5.31
N TYR A 70 1.15 7.78 -6.05
CA TYR A 70 1.18 8.08 -7.47
C TYR A 70 1.86 6.94 -8.21
N VAL A 71 1.44 6.71 -9.45
CA VAL A 71 2.28 6.01 -10.44
C VAL A 71 3.05 7.06 -11.23
N VAL A 72 4.37 6.93 -11.24
CA VAL A 72 5.31 7.72 -12.01
C VAL A 72 5.79 6.85 -13.16
N TYR A 73 5.67 7.31 -14.41
CA TYR A 73 5.95 6.46 -15.56
C TYR A 73 6.52 7.21 -16.77
N ASP A 74 7.25 6.48 -17.61
CA ASP A 74 7.68 6.94 -18.93
C ASP A 74 6.65 6.55 -19.99
N ALA A 75 5.99 7.54 -20.59
CA ALA A 75 4.95 7.32 -21.59
C ALA A 75 5.49 6.75 -22.92
N GLU A 76 6.80 6.80 -23.15
CA GLU A 76 7.44 6.21 -24.33
C GLU A 76 7.65 4.69 -24.17
N ILE A 77 7.49 4.14 -22.96
CA ILE A 77 7.59 2.71 -22.67
C ILE A 77 6.17 2.13 -22.55
N SER A 78 5.71 1.38 -23.55
CA SER A 78 4.34 0.84 -23.61
C SER A 78 3.93 0.11 -22.34
N ALA A 79 4.79 -0.77 -21.81
CA ALA A 79 4.48 -1.52 -20.58
C ALA A 79 4.33 -0.61 -19.35
N ALA A 80 5.08 0.49 -19.27
CA ALA A 80 4.97 1.47 -18.20
C ALA A 80 3.67 2.29 -18.30
N LEU A 81 3.30 2.70 -19.52
CA LEU A 81 2.02 3.36 -19.78
C LEU A 81 0.82 2.45 -19.47
N ASP A 82 0.85 1.20 -19.95
CA ASP A 82 -0.21 0.21 -19.70
C ASP A 82 -0.36 -0.06 -18.20
N TYR A 83 0.75 -0.22 -17.47
CA TYR A 83 0.75 -0.37 -16.02
C TYR A 83 0.18 0.87 -15.32
N ALA A 84 0.58 2.07 -15.74
CA ALA A 84 0.09 3.31 -15.14
C ALA A 84 -1.43 3.48 -15.32
N LEU A 85 -1.95 3.18 -16.51
CA LEU A 85 -3.38 3.28 -16.80
C LEU A 85 -4.22 2.26 -16.00
N ILE A 86 -3.71 1.05 -15.77
CA ILE A 86 -4.47 0.03 -15.01
C ILE A 86 -4.38 0.26 -13.50
N VAL A 87 -3.21 0.65 -12.98
CA VAL A 87 -3.02 0.83 -11.53
C VAL A 87 -3.68 2.11 -11.01
N GLU A 88 -3.88 3.11 -11.88
CA GLU A 88 -4.58 4.36 -11.56
C GLU A 88 -6.06 4.17 -11.23
N LEU A 89 -6.67 3.07 -11.70
CA LEU A 89 -8.01 2.68 -11.29
C LEU A 89 -8.13 2.49 -9.77
N GLY A 90 -7.02 2.15 -9.11
CA GLY A 90 -6.96 1.90 -7.68
C GLY A 90 -7.82 0.71 -7.26
N LEU A 91 -7.85 0.46 -5.95
CA LEU A 91 -8.76 -0.50 -5.34
C LEU A 91 -9.97 0.26 -4.77
N ALA A 92 -11.15 -0.34 -4.77
CA ALA A 92 -12.27 0.17 -3.97
C ALA A 92 -12.02 -0.12 -2.49
N ARG A 93 -11.56 -1.34 -2.19
CA ARG A 93 -11.47 -1.89 -0.84
C ARG A 93 -10.13 -2.61 -0.59
N TRP A 94 -9.68 -2.66 0.66
CA TRP A 94 -8.44 -3.36 1.02
C TRP A 94 -8.51 -4.86 0.71
N GLU A 95 -9.70 -5.44 0.83
CA GLU A 95 -9.99 -6.87 0.64
C GLU A 95 -9.77 -7.32 -0.80
N GLU A 96 -9.82 -6.43 -1.80
CA GLU A 96 -9.52 -6.77 -3.20
C GLU A 96 -8.07 -7.22 -3.40
N ALA A 97 -7.17 -6.79 -2.52
CA ALA A 97 -5.79 -7.25 -2.45
C ALA A 97 -5.55 -8.26 -1.31
N ASP A 98 -6.60 -8.69 -0.59
CA ASP A 98 -6.53 -9.49 0.63
C ASP A 98 -5.81 -8.81 1.81
N PHE A 99 -5.66 -7.49 1.75
CA PHE A 99 -5.04 -6.70 2.79
C PHE A 99 -6.06 -6.36 3.88
N PRO A 100 -5.65 -6.35 5.17
CA PRO A 100 -6.41 -5.66 6.19
C PRO A 100 -6.17 -4.14 6.10
N ALA A 101 -7.16 -3.34 6.51
CA ALA A 101 -6.93 -1.92 6.73
C ALA A 101 -5.83 -1.71 7.79
N PRO A 102 -4.83 -0.84 7.57
CA PRO A 102 -3.77 -0.59 8.55
C PRO A 102 -4.27 0.20 9.77
N PHE A 103 -5.35 0.97 9.58
CA PHE A 103 -5.98 1.78 10.60
C PHE A 103 -7.50 1.66 10.52
N THR A 104 -8.15 1.81 11.67
CA THR A 104 -9.59 2.10 11.75
C THR A 104 -9.79 3.46 12.37
N TYR A 105 -10.83 4.15 11.89
CA TYR A 105 -11.14 5.51 12.27
C TYR A 105 -12.44 5.56 13.06
N GLY A 106 -12.42 6.24 14.20
CA GLY A 106 -13.65 6.65 14.90
C GLY A 106 -14.26 7.91 14.29
N ASP A 107 -15.18 8.54 15.02
CA ASP A 107 -15.92 9.71 14.55
C ASP A 107 -15.00 10.80 13.97
N ARG A 108 -15.32 11.25 12.76
CA ARG A 108 -14.61 12.31 12.02
C ARG A 108 -13.10 12.08 11.88
N SER A 109 -12.65 10.82 11.85
CA SER A 109 -11.23 10.45 11.76
C SER A 109 -10.35 11.00 12.90
N SER A 110 -10.96 11.30 14.05
CA SER A 110 -10.30 11.87 15.23
C SER A 110 -9.73 10.82 16.19
N ILE A 111 -10.23 9.58 16.10
CA ILE A 111 -9.71 8.41 16.81
C ILE A 111 -9.08 7.51 15.75
N VAL A 112 -7.84 7.10 16.00
CA VAL A 112 -7.07 6.25 15.10
C VAL A 112 -6.64 5.02 15.88
N GLU A 113 -7.17 3.87 15.53
CA GLU A 113 -6.66 2.60 16.00
C GLU A 113 -5.73 2.01 14.93
N ARG A 114 -4.49 1.71 15.32
CA ARG A 114 -3.48 1.10 14.46
C ARG A 114 -3.47 -0.41 14.65
N HIS A 115 -3.52 -1.16 13.55
CA HIS A 115 -3.55 -2.62 13.60
C HIS A 115 -2.17 -3.28 13.45
N PHE A 116 -1.18 -2.55 12.92
CA PHE A 116 0.19 -3.05 12.72
C PHE A 116 1.20 -1.98 13.10
N GLU A 117 2.28 -2.33 13.79
CA GLU A 117 3.27 -1.34 14.22
C GLU A 117 4.01 -0.72 13.02
N SER A 118 4.14 -1.47 11.91
CA SER A 118 4.81 -1.02 10.69
C SER A 118 4.24 -1.67 9.43
N THR A 119 4.52 -1.07 8.27
CA THR A 119 4.23 -1.68 6.96
C THR A 119 4.90 -3.05 6.81
N THR A 120 6.11 -3.24 7.35
CA THR A 120 6.82 -4.53 7.28
C THR A 120 6.03 -5.62 8.03
N GLN A 121 5.50 -5.33 9.22
CA GLN A 121 4.67 -6.29 9.95
C GLN A 121 3.34 -6.58 9.25
N LEU A 122 2.71 -5.55 8.67
CA LEU A 122 1.50 -5.72 7.86
C LEU A 122 1.76 -6.64 6.67
N VAL A 123 2.80 -6.37 5.89
CA VAL A 123 3.16 -7.20 4.72
C VAL A 123 3.55 -8.61 5.16
N ALA A 124 4.22 -8.78 6.30
CA ALA A 124 4.55 -10.10 6.84
C ALA A 124 3.29 -10.90 7.17
N ALA A 125 2.29 -10.27 7.80
CA ALA A 125 1.01 -10.90 8.10
C ALA A 125 0.26 -11.31 6.81
N VAL A 126 0.31 -10.49 5.76
CA VAL A 126 -0.29 -10.83 4.46
C VAL A 126 0.45 -11.98 3.77
N ILE A 127 1.79 -11.99 3.78
CA ILE A 127 2.58 -13.10 3.24
C ILE A 127 2.24 -14.40 3.98
N ALA A 128 2.18 -14.39 5.31
CA ALA A 128 1.80 -15.56 6.10
C ALA A 128 0.37 -16.04 5.79
N LYS A 129 -0.58 -15.09 5.60
CA LYS A 129 -1.95 -15.41 5.16
C LYS A 129 -1.96 -16.08 3.78
N PHE A 130 -1.16 -15.59 2.83
CA PHE A 130 -1.05 -16.19 1.50
C PHE A 130 -0.38 -17.56 1.50
N ASP A 131 0.66 -17.75 2.31
CA ASP A 131 1.31 -19.05 2.49
C ASP A 131 0.31 -20.09 3.04
N ALA A 132 -0.60 -19.69 3.94
CA ALA A 132 -1.67 -20.54 4.46
C ALA A 132 -2.80 -20.81 3.45
N ALA A 133 -3.07 -19.87 2.53
CA ALA A 133 -4.13 -20.00 1.51
C ALA A 133 -3.74 -20.92 0.34
N GLY A 134 -2.45 -21.16 0.12
CA GLY A 134 -1.95 -22.08 -0.90
C GLY A 134 -1.69 -21.43 -2.27
N PRO A 135 -1.57 -22.22 -3.35
CA PRO A 135 -0.95 -21.79 -4.60
C PRO A 135 -1.69 -20.69 -5.36
N GLU A 136 -2.99 -20.49 -5.14
CA GLU A 136 -3.78 -19.42 -5.77
C GLU A 136 -3.26 -18.02 -5.42
N LYS A 137 -2.60 -17.87 -4.25
CA LYS A 137 -1.99 -16.61 -3.82
C LYS A 137 -0.48 -16.56 -4.10
N GLY A 138 0.07 -17.57 -4.79
CA GLY A 138 1.50 -17.73 -5.00
C GLY A 138 2.17 -16.53 -5.69
N GLU A 139 1.57 -16.01 -6.76
CA GLU A 139 2.15 -14.87 -7.48
C GLU A 139 2.15 -13.58 -6.63
N ALA A 140 1.02 -13.25 -5.99
CA ALA A 140 0.90 -12.08 -5.12
C ALA A 140 1.87 -12.18 -3.94
N ARG A 141 1.97 -13.37 -3.33
CA ARG A 141 2.93 -13.69 -2.27
C ARG A 141 4.36 -13.49 -2.73
N GLU A 142 4.73 -13.99 -3.90
CA GLU A 142 6.10 -13.87 -4.42
C GLU A 142 6.47 -12.41 -4.67
N ARG A 143 5.59 -11.64 -5.29
CA ARG A 143 5.78 -10.19 -5.52
C ARG A 143 6.02 -9.42 -4.23
N LEU A 144 5.23 -9.71 -3.19
CA LEU A 144 5.41 -9.11 -1.86
C LEU A 144 6.75 -9.52 -1.24
N ALA A 145 7.12 -10.80 -1.31
CA ALA A 145 8.36 -11.29 -0.71
C ALA A 145 9.62 -10.73 -1.41
N GLN A 146 9.56 -10.57 -2.74
CA GLN A 146 10.64 -9.94 -3.50
C GLN A 146 10.78 -8.45 -3.16
N THR A 147 9.66 -7.75 -2.96
CA THR A 147 9.66 -6.30 -2.67
C THR A 147 9.96 -6.00 -1.20
N TRP A 148 9.54 -6.86 -0.27
CA TRP A 148 9.76 -6.76 1.17
C TRP A 148 10.41 -8.03 1.73
N PRO A 149 11.72 -8.26 1.48
CA PRO A 149 12.41 -9.45 1.95
C PRO A 149 12.41 -9.57 3.49
N ASP A 150 12.49 -8.46 4.22
CA ASP A 150 12.41 -8.46 5.69
C ASP A 150 11.04 -8.93 6.18
N ALA A 151 9.96 -8.55 5.49
CA ALA A 151 8.61 -9.00 5.81
C ALA A 151 8.46 -10.50 5.54
N ALA A 152 9.05 -11.01 4.45
CA ALA A 152 9.09 -12.43 4.15
C ALA A 152 9.87 -13.23 5.21
N ALA A 153 10.98 -12.68 5.72
CA ALA A 153 11.74 -13.30 6.80
C ALA A 153 10.93 -13.36 8.12
N ILE A 154 10.17 -12.31 8.43
CA ILE A 154 9.25 -12.29 9.59
C ILE A 154 8.15 -13.34 9.40
N ALA A 155 7.52 -13.40 8.23
CA ALA A 155 6.46 -14.36 7.94
C ALA A 155 6.91 -15.83 8.01
N ALA A 156 8.17 -16.11 7.64
CA ALA A 156 8.76 -17.44 7.71
C ALA A 156 9.26 -17.84 9.11
N SER A 157 9.38 -16.88 10.03
CA SER A 157 9.82 -17.17 11.40
C SER A 157 8.70 -17.90 12.15
N PRO A 158 8.97 -19.03 12.82
CA PRO A 158 7.97 -19.66 13.67
C PRO A 158 7.59 -18.64 14.73
N ALA A 159 6.31 -18.23 14.76
CA ALA A 159 5.76 -17.50 15.89
C ALA A 159 6.17 -18.28 17.13
N ASN A 160 6.79 -17.60 18.10
CA ASN A 160 7.24 -18.20 19.34
C ASN A 160 6.01 -18.82 20.03
N THR A 161 5.77 -20.12 19.80
CA THR A 161 4.68 -20.88 20.40
C THR A 161 4.99 -20.89 21.88
N THR A 162 4.39 -19.94 22.60
CA THR A 162 4.42 -19.93 24.04
C THR A 162 3.29 -20.87 24.44
N ASP A 163 3.67 -22.08 24.87
CA ASP A 163 2.82 -23.00 25.63
C ASP A 163 2.15 -22.30 26.83
#